data_AF-X1LUJ2-F1
#
_entry.id   AF-X1LUJ2-F1
#
_cell.length_a   1.000
_cell.length_b   1.000
_cell.length_c   1.000
_cell.angle_alpha   90.00
_cell.angle_beta   90.00
_cell.angle_gamma   90.00
#
_symmetry.space_group_name_H-M   'P 1'
#
loop_
_entity.id
_entity.type
_entity.pdbx_description
1 polymer ?
#
loop_
_entity_poly.entity_id
_entity_poly.type
_entity_poly.pdbx_seq_one_letter_code
_entity_poly.pdbx_strand_id
1 'polypeptide(L)'
;MLQIPYWQEEAKFAQEEGIEKICFEMHPGFVVYNPETLLKLREAAGKAIGANFDPSHLFWQGIDPIAALKKLKGCIYHVHAKDTKIDDYNTSVNGVLDTKS
;
A
#
# COMPACT_ATOMS: atom_id res chain seq x y z
N MET A 1 2.11 -9.41 -12.80
CA MET A 1 1.36 -9.19 -11.55
C MET A 1 -0.05 -9.72 -11.84
N LEU A 2 -0.40 -10.90 -11.33
CA LEU A 2 -1.57 -11.67 -11.79
C LEU A 2 -2.91 -10.92 -11.63
N GLN A 3 -2.98 -9.98 -10.69
CA GLN A 3 -4.23 -9.25 -10.37
C GLN A 3 -4.49 -7.99 -11.21
N ILE A 4 -3.60 -7.61 -12.14
CA ILE A 4 -3.78 -6.39 -12.94
C ILE A 4 -5.09 -6.41 -13.74
N PRO A 5 -5.45 -7.47 -14.48
CA PRO A 5 -6.70 -7.50 -15.25
C PRO A 5 -7.93 -7.27 -14.37
N TYR A 6 -7.98 -7.94 -13.22
CA TYR A 6 -9.05 -7.75 -12.24
C TYR A 6 -9.18 -6.29 -11.80
N TRP A 7 -8.07 -5.65 -11.43
CA TRP A 7 -8.11 -4.26 -10.96
C TRP A 7 -8.38 -3.22 -12.05
N GLN A 8 -8.11 -3.54 -13.32
CA GLN A 8 -8.53 -2.70 -14.44
C GLN A 8 -10.05 -2.72 -14.60
N GLU A 9 -10.66 -3.90 -14.50
CA GLU A 9 -12.11 -4.07 -14.55
C GLU A 9 -12.78 -3.42 -13.32
N GLU A 10 -12.26 -3.68 -12.12
CA GLU A 10 -12.80 -3.14 -10.87
C GLU A 10 -12.69 -1.61 -10.80
N ALA A 11 -11.55 -1.03 -11.21
CA ALA A 11 -11.40 0.42 -11.25
C ALA A 11 -12.37 1.08 -12.23
N LYS A 12 -12.62 0.44 -13.38
CA LYS A 12 -13.60 0.91 -14.36
C LYS A 12 -15.02 0.83 -13.79
N PHE A 13 -15.39 -0.31 -13.21
CA PHE A 13 -16.70 -0.52 -12.59
C PHE A 13 -16.96 0.51 -11.48
N ALA A 14 -16.00 0.71 -10.57
CA ALA A 14 -16.10 1.72 -9.53
C ALA A 14 -16.37 3.12 -10.10
N GLN A 15 -15.68 3.50 -11.17
CA GLN A 15 -15.90 4.79 -11.84
C GLN A 15 -17.30 4.90 -12.47
N GLU A 16 -17.81 3.83 -13.08
CA GLU A 16 -19.18 3.77 -13.64
C GLU A 16 -20.25 3.97 -12.57
N GLU A 17 -20.00 3.50 -11.33
CA GLU A 17 -20.85 3.70 -10.16
C GLU A 17 -20.59 5.03 -9.42
N GLY A 18 -19.76 5.92 -9.98
CA GLY A 18 -19.45 7.24 -9.40
C GLY A 18 -18.43 7.20 -8.25
N ILE A 19 -17.75 6.08 -8.03
CA ILE A 19 -16.66 5.93 -7.06
C ILE A 19 -15.33 6.30 -7.74
N GLU A 20 -14.81 7.48 -7.41
CA GLU A 20 -13.59 8.01 -8.05
C GLU A 20 -12.28 7.54 -7.41
N LYS A 21 -12.32 6.98 -6.20
CA LYS A 21 -11.13 6.69 -5.38
C LYS A 21 -11.23 5.31 -4.71
N ILE A 22 -10.26 4.46 -5.02
CA ILE A 22 -10.00 3.18 -4.38
C ILE A 22 -8.70 3.32 -3.61
N CYS A 23 -8.73 3.07 -2.30
CA CYS A 23 -7.63 3.35 -1.39
C CYS A 23 -6.98 2.06 -0.88
N PHE A 24 -5.84 1.68 -1.44
CA PHE A 24 -5.08 0.53 -0.98
C PHE A 24 -4.26 0.88 0.26
N GLU A 25 -4.46 0.13 1.32
CA GLU A 25 -3.51 0.07 2.43
C GLU A 25 -2.34 -0.82 2.00
N MET A 26 -1.15 -0.24 1.94
CA MET A 26 0.08 -0.95 1.56
C MET A 26 0.49 -1.87 2.71
N HIS A 27 -0.03 -3.10 2.70
CA HIS A 27 0.16 -4.06 3.76
C HIS A 27 1.03 -5.25 3.31
N PRO A 28 2.02 -5.67 4.10
CA PRO A 28 2.82 -6.85 3.82
C PRO A 28 1.97 -8.12 3.68
N GLY A 29 2.39 -9.03 2.80
CA GLY A 29 1.61 -10.21 2.43
C GLY A 29 0.53 -9.96 1.37
N PHE A 30 0.24 -8.72 1.00
CA PHE A 30 -0.70 -8.39 -0.08
C PHE A 30 0.01 -8.15 -1.42
N VAL A 31 -0.76 -7.99 -2.49
CA VAL A 31 -0.23 -7.66 -3.83
C VAL A 31 0.27 -6.21 -3.91
N VAL A 32 -0.32 -5.32 -3.10
CA VAL A 32 0.11 -3.94 -2.91
C VAL A 32 0.60 -3.80 -1.47
N TYR A 33 1.92 -3.78 -1.29
CA TYR A 33 2.55 -3.81 0.04
C TYR A 33 3.56 -2.68 0.28
N ASN A 34 3.85 -1.88 -0.74
CA ASN A 34 4.78 -0.75 -0.66
C ASN A 34 4.44 0.32 -1.74
N PRO A 35 5.11 1.49 -1.72
CA PRO A 35 4.85 2.54 -2.71
C PRO A 35 5.08 2.12 -4.17
N GLU A 36 6.06 1.26 -4.44
CA GLU A 36 6.37 0.80 -5.80
C GLU A 36 5.25 -0.06 -6.38
N THR A 37 4.78 -1.04 -5.62
CA THR A 37 3.68 -1.93 -6.03
C THR A 37 2.37 -1.19 -6.18
N LEU A 38 2.09 -0.20 -5.33
CA LEU A 38 0.96 0.70 -5.48
C LEU A 38 1.04 1.49 -6.79
N LEU A 39 2.18 2.13 -7.06
CA LEU A 39 2.36 2.92 -8.28
C LEU A 39 2.27 2.06 -9.53
N LYS A 40 2.78 0.84 -9.49
CA LYS A 40 2.67 -0.12 -10.60
C LYS A 40 1.23 -0.54 -10.85
N LEU A 41 0.43 -0.74 -9.80
CA LEU A 41 -1.01 -1.00 -9.97
C LEU A 41 -1.74 0.22 -10.53
N ARG A 42 -1.44 1.42 -10.00
CA ARG A 42 -2.02 2.68 -10.48
C ARG A 42 -1.68 2.98 -11.93
N GLU A 43 -0.46 2.68 -12.37
CA GLU A 43 -0.05 2.82 -13.77
C GLU A 43 -0.89 1.94 -14.69
N ALA A 44 -1.20 0.71 -14.26
CA ALA A 44 -1.95 -0.25 -15.05
C ALA A 44 -3.48 -0.06 -15.00
N ALA A 45 -4.04 0.30 -13.84
CA ALA A 45 -5.49 0.36 -13.58
C ALA A 45 -6.04 1.80 -13.44
N GLY A 46 -5.18 2.81 -13.57
CA GLY A 46 -5.59 4.20 -13.70
C GLY A 46 -5.65 4.99 -12.39
N LYS A 47 -6.05 6.26 -12.52
CA LYS A 47 -5.96 7.25 -11.43
C LYS A 47 -6.95 7.01 -10.29
N ALA A 48 -7.94 6.13 -10.42
CA ALA A 48 -8.81 5.76 -9.30
C ALA A 48 -8.04 5.04 -8.19
N ILE A 49 -6.92 4.38 -8.52
CA ILE A 49 -6.10 3.62 -7.56
C ILE A 49 -5.17 4.55 -6.78
N GLY A 50 -5.37 4.70 -5.48
CA GLY A 50 -4.51 5.47 -4.59
C GLY A 50 -4.23 4.76 -3.27
N ALA A 51 -3.53 5.45 -2.38
CA ALA A 51 -3.16 4.96 -1.06
C ALA A 51 -4.24 5.30 -0.02
N ASN A 52 -4.56 4.31 0.80
CA ASN A 52 -4.78 4.53 2.22
C ASN A 52 -3.40 4.52 2.88
N PHE A 53 -2.88 5.69 3.26
CA PHE A 53 -1.53 5.81 3.78
C PHE A 53 -1.52 5.46 5.28
N ASP A 54 -1.07 4.25 5.58
CA ASP A 54 -0.78 3.80 6.94
C ASP A 54 0.75 3.70 7.12
N PRO A 55 1.38 4.58 7.93
CA PRO A 55 2.82 4.59 8.10
C PRO A 55 3.33 3.38 8.88
N SER A 56 2.49 2.73 9.69
CA SER A 56 2.91 1.65 10.58
C SER A 56 3.48 0.46 9.78
N HIS A 57 2.81 0.08 8.70
CA HIS A 57 3.23 -0.98 7.79
C HIS A 57 4.50 -0.65 7.01
N LEU A 58 4.73 0.62 6.70
CA LEU A 58 5.93 1.08 5.99
C LEU A 58 7.14 1.09 6.94
N PHE A 59 6.93 1.63 8.13
CA PHE A 59 7.98 1.86 9.12
C PHE A 59 8.69 0.56 9.51
N TRP A 60 7.95 -0.50 9.85
CA TRP A 60 8.58 -1.75 10.25
C TRP A 60 9.30 -2.48 9.11
N GLN A 61 8.92 -2.23 7.86
CA GLN A 61 9.65 -2.72 6.67
C GLN A 61 10.97 -1.96 6.42
N GLY A 62 11.28 -0.95 7.23
CA GLY A 62 12.44 -0.07 7.03
C GLY A 62 12.22 1.02 5.98
N ILE A 63 10.96 1.29 5.60
CA ILE A 63 10.61 2.34 4.66
C ILE A 63 10.44 3.65 5.44
N ASP A 64 11.14 4.71 5.03
CA ASP A 64 10.90 6.07 5.54
C ASP A 64 9.51 6.56 5.09
N PRO A 65 8.56 6.75 6.03
CA PRO A 65 7.21 7.18 5.69
C PRO A 65 7.17 8.58 5.07
N ILE A 66 8.11 9.48 5.39
CA ILE A 66 8.16 10.82 4.80
C ILE A 66 8.62 10.75 3.35
N ALA A 67 9.62 9.92 3.05
CA ALA A 67 10.04 9.66 1.67
C ALA A 67 8.92 8.97 0.87
N ALA A 68 8.22 8.01 1.46
CA ALA A 68 7.07 7.35 0.84
C ALA A 68 5.93 8.34 0.53
N LEU A 69 5.61 9.23 1.47
CA LEU A 69 4.61 10.30 1.28
C LEU A 69 4.96 11.17 0.07
N LYS A 70 6.23 11.59 -0.06
CA LYS A 70 6.72 12.37 -1.20
C LYS A 70 6.63 11.59 -2.51
N LYS A 71 6.97 10.30 -2.50
CA LYS A 71 6.89 9.41 -3.68
C LYS A 71 5.45 9.21 -4.16
N LEU A 72 4.49 9.20 -3.24
CA LEU A 72 3.05 9.01 -3.48
C LEU A 72 2.27 10.32 -3.65
N LYS A 73 2.98 11.44 -3.87
CA LYS A 73 2.34 12.75 -4.10
C LYS A 73 1.29 12.66 -5.21
N GLY A 74 0.06 13.05 -4.90
CA GLY A 74 -1.05 13.07 -5.86
C GLY A 74 -1.84 11.76 -5.96
N CYS A 75 -1.53 10.74 -5.17
CA CYS A 75 -2.32 9.51 -5.08
C CYS A 75 -2.62 9.06 -3.64
N ILE A 76 -2.50 9.94 -2.63
CA ILE A 76 -2.96 9.65 -1.27
C ILE A 76 -4.41 10.11 -1.14
N TYR A 77 -5.31 9.17 -0.85
CA TYR A 77 -6.76 9.42 -0.80
C TYR A 77 -7.34 9.27 0.60
N HIS A 78 -6.69 8.50 1.46
CA HIS A 78 -7.04 8.33 2.85
C HIS A 78 -5.77 8.13 3.69
N VAL A 79 -5.86 8.29 5.00
CA VAL A 79 -4.74 8.12 5.94
C VAL A 79 -5.22 7.37 7.17
N HIS A 80 -4.45 6.38 7.59
CA HIS A 80 -4.60 5.75 8.90
C HIS A 80 -3.48 6.25 9.82
N ALA A 81 -3.86 6.84 10.95
CA ALA A 81 -2.93 7.23 12.00
C ALA A 81 -2.69 6.02 12.91
N LYS A 82 -1.65 5.25 12.62
CA LYS A 82 -1.30 4.03 13.33
C LYS A 82 0.20 4.02 13.62
N ASP A 83 0.56 3.47 14.77
CA ASP A 83 1.95 3.37 15.21
C ASP A 83 2.38 1.91 15.29
N THR A 84 3.68 1.65 15.26
CA THR A 84 4.27 0.33 15.45
C THR A 84 5.63 0.45 16.12
N LYS A 85 5.87 -0.44 17.08
CA LYS A 85 7.18 -0.60 17.71
C LYS A 85 7.89 -1.80 17.10
N ILE A 86 9.14 -1.61 16.72
CA ILE A 86 10.04 -2.71 16.37
C ILE A 86 10.65 -3.24 17.68
N ASP A 87 10.53 -4.54 17.91
CA ASP A 87 11.15 -5.20 19.06
C ASP A 87 12.55 -5.68 18.69
N ASP A 88 13.57 -5.01 19.21
CA ASP A 88 14.96 -5.24 18.81
C ASP A 88 15.40 -6.70 18.97
N TYR A 89 15.00 -7.35 20.06
CA TYR A 89 15.37 -8.75 20.28
C TYR A 89 14.68 -9.67 19.27
N ASN A 90 13.36 -9.63 19.15
CA ASN A 90 12.62 -10.51 18.26
C ASN A 90 13.01 -10.30 16.79
N THR A 91 13.20 -9.04 16.38
CA THR A 91 13.62 -8.70 15.01
C THR A 91 15.07 -9.10 14.74
N SER A 92 15.98 -9.01 15.71
CA SER A 92 17.36 -9.50 15.53
C SER A 92 17.44 -11.02 15.32
N VAL A 93 16.48 -11.77 15.87
CA VAL A 93 16.44 -13.23 15.77
C VAL A 93 15.67 -13.71 14.53
N ASN A 94 14.54 -13.08 14.20
CA ASN A 94 13.62 -13.58 13.17
C ASN A 94 13.52 -12.69 11.92
N GLY A 95 14.09 -11.48 11.95
CA GLY A 95 13.82 -10.45 10.94
C GLY A 95 12.41 -9.88 11.06
N VAL A 96 11.94 -9.27 9.97
CA VAL A 96 10.64 -8.57 9.89
C VAL A 96 9.62 -9.26 8.99
N LEU A 97 9.97 -10.38 8.35
CA LEU A 97 9.05 -11.06 7.44
C LEU A 97 7.93 -11.76 8.23
N ASP A 98 6.69 -11.49 7.83
CA ASP A 98 5.50 -12.11 8.40
C ASP A 98 5.25 -13.49 7.77
N THR A 99 5.90 -14.51 8.32
CA THR A 99 5.85 -15.90 7.80
C THR A 99 5.31 -16.91 8.81
N LYS A 100 4.92 -16.46 10.00
CA LYS A 100 4.38 -17.31 11.07
C LYS A 100 2.87 -17.17 11.09
N SER A 101 2.18 -18.30 11.01
CA SER A 101 0.71 -18.42 11.08
C SER A 101 0.22 -18.57 12.51
#